data_AF-A0A315AVD2-F1
#
_entry.id   AF-A0A315AVD2-F1
#
_cell.length_a   1.000
_cell.length_b   1.000
_cell.length_c   1.000
_cell.angle_alpha   90.00
_cell.angle_beta   90.00
_cell.angle_gamma   90.00
#
_symmetry.space_group_name_H-M   'P 1'
#
loop_
_entity.id
_entity.type
_entity.pdbx_description
1 polymer ?
#
loop_
_entity_poly.entity_id
_entity_poly.type
_entity_poly.pdbx_seq_one_letter_code
_entity_poly.pdbx_strand_id
1 'polypeptide(L)'
;MKGLVRWWQRISARPMRWGWGLAPQGQAWSLVGLQRQSELLAKVQTTQALQPPTRDHGEDLRWLSHALRQIGAAQNGAGQRLSMALPLTGLASGQIEFPAQLSEDEWQAEVQLEASQALGLEPDEVNFDFQPEPASGALVRRVQWVGCAKTHIAEFKTCTRAAGWRLVTVEPELHAARRAAAALQGGLHSMLTQPTQDWQFRLSTDPATTRTVAPTDAALLQAMASPVGPCLVAAGLALKAWS
;
A
#
# COMPACT_ATOMS: atom_id res chain seq x y z
N MET A 1 14.71 9.37 -24.35
CA MET A 1 13.83 8.34 -23.76
C MET A 1 12.88 9.03 -22.79
N LYS A 2 11.56 8.89 -23.00
CA LYS A 2 10.56 9.63 -22.22
C LYS A 2 10.41 9.01 -20.84
N GLY A 3 10.72 9.79 -19.80
CA GLY A 3 10.53 9.44 -18.40
C GLY A 3 9.09 9.03 -18.12
N LEU A 4 8.94 8.10 -17.17
CA LEU A 4 7.68 7.63 -16.60
C LEU A 4 7.04 8.76 -15.76
N VAL A 5 6.65 9.83 -16.45
CA VAL A 5 5.93 10.96 -15.88
C VAL A 5 4.50 10.52 -15.56
N ARG A 6 4.18 10.46 -14.26
CA ARG A 6 2.83 10.64 -13.69
C ARG A 6 1.71 9.73 -14.25
N TRP A 7 1.81 8.41 -14.07
CA TRP A 7 0.74 7.48 -14.47
C TRP A 7 -0.55 7.52 -13.59
N TRP A 8 -0.63 8.40 -12.58
CA TRP A 8 -1.65 8.31 -11.53
C TRP A 8 -2.81 9.31 -11.62
N GLN A 9 -2.96 10.06 -12.71
CA GLN A 9 -4.09 10.98 -12.83
C GLN A 9 -5.25 10.38 -13.65
N ARG A 10 -6.26 9.95 -12.90
CA ARG A 10 -7.69 9.92 -13.26
C ARG A 10 -8.08 8.98 -14.41
N ILE A 11 -8.20 7.69 -14.09
CA ILE A 11 -9.08 6.79 -14.85
C ILE A 11 -10.46 6.78 -14.16
N SER A 12 -11.33 7.66 -14.66
CA SER A 12 -12.80 7.65 -14.65
C SER A 12 -13.51 6.94 -13.47
N ALA A 13 -14.05 7.78 -12.59
CA ALA A 13 -14.80 7.43 -11.38
C ALA A 13 -16.19 6.84 -11.72
N ARG A 14 -16.27 5.50 -11.79
CA ARG A 14 -17.48 4.85 -11.30
C ARG A 14 -17.47 4.97 -9.77
N PRO A 15 -18.61 5.23 -9.11
CA PRO A 15 -18.67 5.20 -7.65
C PRO A 15 -18.31 3.78 -7.20
N MET A 16 -17.07 3.59 -6.78
CA MET A 16 -16.60 2.29 -6.30
C MET A 16 -17.26 2.07 -4.95
N ARG A 17 -18.10 1.03 -4.86
CA ARG A 17 -18.67 0.63 -3.58
C ARG A 17 -17.67 -0.17 -2.74
N TRP A 18 -16.63 -0.71 -3.37
CA TRP A 18 -15.68 -1.62 -2.76
C TRP A 18 -14.24 -1.18 -3.00
N GLY A 19 -13.40 -1.40 -2.00
CA GLY A 19 -11.94 -1.32 -2.08
C GLY A 19 -11.33 -2.61 -1.55
N TRP A 20 -10.29 -3.11 -2.21
CA TRP A 20 -9.58 -4.31 -1.79
C TRP A 20 -8.11 -4.02 -1.54
N GLY A 21 -7.61 -4.54 -0.43
CA GLY A 21 -6.21 -4.46 -0.05
C GLY A 21 -5.68 -5.81 0.38
N LEU A 22 -4.43 -6.08 0.04
CA LEU A 22 -3.77 -7.35 0.30
C LEU A 22 -2.39 -7.09 0.89
N ALA A 23 -2.15 -7.58 2.11
CA ALA A 23 -0.91 -7.35 2.86
C ALA A 23 -0.24 -8.66 3.27
N PRO A 24 1.09 -8.72 3.31
CA PRO A 24 1.80 -9.93 3.73
C PRO A 24 1.59 -10.20 5.23
N GLN A 25 1.64 -11.48 5.61
CA GLN A 25 1.54 -11.97 6.99
C GLN A 25 2.46 -13.19 7.13
N GLY A 26 3.78 -12.94 7.26
CA GLY A 26 4.77 -14.01 7.18
C GLY A 26 4.73 -14.68 5.80
N GLN A 27 4.49 -15.99 5.74
CA GLN A 27 4.31 -16.73 4.48
C GLN A 27 2.88 -16.63 3.90
N ALA A 28 1.97 -16.01 4.63
CA ALA A 28 0.57 -15.85 4.26
C ALA A 28 0.29 -14.43 3.77
N TRP A 29 -0.96 -14.19 3.35
CA TRP A 29 -1.46 -12.87 2.99
C TRP A 29 -2.80 -12.59 3.67
N SER A 30 -3.01 -11.36 4.15
CA SER A 30 -4.29 -10.90 4.65
C SER A 30 -5.00 -10.07 3.57
N LEU A 31 -6.16 -10.53 3.13
CA LEU A 31 -7.05 -9.83 2.21
C LEU A 31 -8.15 -9.13 3.01
N VAL A 32 -8.30 -7.82 2.79
CA VAL A 32 -9.39 -7.02 3.36
C VAL A 32 -10.20 -6.37 2.25
N GLY A 33 -11.52 -6.55 2.34
CA GLY A 33 -12.52 -5.87 1.51
C GLY A 33 -13.26 -4.82 2.33
N LEU A 34 -13.12 -3.55 1.93
CA LEU A 34 -13.89 -2.45 2.50
C LEU A 34 -15.10 -2.16 1.63
N GLN A 35 -16.24 -1.90 2.27
CA GLN A 35 -17.43 -1.41 1.60
C GLN A 35 -17.73 0.03 2.04
N ARG A 36 -17.94 0.91 1.07
CA ARG A 36 -18.40 2.28 1.33
C ARG A 36 -19.83 2.24 1.86
N GLN A 37 -20.03 2.69 3.09
CA GLN A 37 -21.34 2.77 3.74
C GLN A 37 -22.03 4.11 3.46
N SER A 38 -21.24 5.18 3.41
CA SER A 38 -21.72 6.53 3.09
C SER A 38 -20.60 7.33 2.41
N GLU A 39 -20.87 8.58 2.05
CA GLU A 39 -19.84 9.45 1.47
C GLU A 39 -18.60 9.62 2.35
N LEU A 40 -18.77 9.51 3.67
CA LEU A 40 -17.73 9.78 4.67
C LEU A 40 -17.18 8.52 5.35
N LEU A 41 -17.71 7.34 5.05
CA LEU A 41 -17.45 6.14 5.85
C LEU A 41 -17.31 4.88 5.00
N ALA A 42 -16.30 4.09 5.30
CA ALA A 42 -16.16 2.72 4.85
C ALA A 42 -16.10 1.77 6.07
N LYS A 43 -16.61 0.56 5.90
CA LYS A 43 -16.57 -0.51 6.91
C LYS A 43 -15.87 -1.74 6.35
N VAL A 44 -15.16 -2.48 7.19
CA VAL A 44 -14.66 -3.82 6.84
C VAL A 44 -15.85 -4.74 6.61
N GLN A 45 -15.92 -5.32 5.42
CA GLN A 45 -16.98 -6.27 5.05
C GLN A 45 -16.42 -7.68 4.85
N THR A 46 -15.13 -7.81 4.58
CA THR A 46 -14.47 -9.10 4.39
C THR A 46 -13.05 -9.05 4.91
N THR A 47 -12.66 -10.10 5.64
CA THR A 47 -11.28 -10.35 6.06
C THR A 47 -10.99 -11.82 5.80
N GLN A 48 -9.90 -12.12 5.10
CA GLN A 48 -9.49 -13.50 4.81
C GLN A 48 -7.98 -13.64 4.92
N ALA A 49 -7.53 -14.64 5.67
CA ALA A 49 -6.13 -15.07 5.66
C ALA A 49 -5.93 -16.11 4.55
N LEU A 50 -5.11 -15.77 3.57
CA LEU A 50 -4.75 -16.61 2.44
C LEU A 50 -3.43 -17.31 2.76
N GLN A 51 -3.49 -18.63 2.91
CA GLN A 51 -2.34 -19.45 3.26
C GLN A 51 -1.85 -20.23 2.03
N PRO A 52 -0.53 -20.40 1.86
CA PRO A 52 -0.02 -21.31 0.85
C PRO A 52 -0.43 -22.76 1.17
N PRO A 53 -0.67 -23.60 0.15
CA PRO A 53 -1.10 -24.98 0.35
C PRO A 53 -0.04 -25.85 1.04
N THR A 54 1.25 -25.51 0.89
CA THR A 54 2.38 -26.11 1.59
C THR A 54 3.37 -25.02 1.99
N ARG A 55 4.14 -25.25 3.07
CA ARG A 55 5.08 -24.25 3.65
C ARG A 55 6.31 -23.96 2.77
N ASP A 56 6.49 -24.68 1.68
CA ASP A 56 7.71 -24.66 0.86
C ASP A 56 7.59 -23.78 -0.42
N HIS A 57 6.40 -23.21 -0.68
CA HIS A 57 6.15 -22.38 -1.87
C HIS A 57 6.39 -20.88 -1.63
N GLY A 58 7.33 -20.53 -0.75
CA GLY A 58 7.51 -19.17 -0.21
C GLY A 58 7.65 -18.04 -1.22
N GLU A 59 8.07 -18.33 -2.45
CA GLU A 59 8.32 -17.33 -3.50
C GLU A 59 7.32 -17.39 -4.67
N ASP A 60 6.59 -18.50 -4.84
CA ASP A 60 5.72 -18.68 -6.01
C ASP A 60 4.31 -18.14 -5.76
N LEU A 61 3.97 -16.99 -6.34
CA LEU A 61 2.66 -16.37 -6.19
C LEU A 61 1.52 -17.06 -6.98
N ARG A 62 1.76 -18.18 -7.67
CA ARG A 62 0.70 -18.92 -8.38
C ARG A 62 -0.41 -19.39 -7.45
N TRP A 63 -0.07 -19.86 -6.24
CA TRP A 63 -1.09 -20.27 -5.26
C TRP A 63 -1.97 -19.08 -4.84
N LEU A 64 -1.37 -17.90 -4.68
CA LEU A 64 -2.08 -16.68 -4.30
C LEU A 64 -3.06 -16.26 -5.41
N SER A 65 -2.63 -16.38 -6.68
CA SER A 65 -3.51 -16.12 -7.81
C SER A 65 -4.73 -17.06 -7.84
N HIS A 66 -4.55 -18.32 -7.44
CA HIS A 66 -5.65 -19.29 -7.35
C HIS A 66 -6.62 -18.92 -6.22
N ALA A 67 -6.10 -18.59 -5.03
CA ALA A 67 -6.92 -18.16 -3.90
C ALA A 67 -7.74 -16.90 -4.25
N LEU A 68 -7.10 -15.88 -4.82
CA LEU A 68 -7.78 -14.66 -5.26
C LEU A 68 -8.85 -14.92 -6.33
N ARG A 69 -8.61 -15.88 -7.25
CA ARG A 69 -9.60 -16.27 -8.26
C ARG A 69 -10.85 -16.88 -7.63
N GLN A 70 -10.70 -17.78 -6.67
CA GLN A 70 -11.83 -18.39 -5.95
C GLN A 70 -12.68 -17.33 -5.23
N ILE A 71 -12.02 -16.38 -4.58
CA ILE A 71 -12.67 -15.28 -3.86
C ILE A 71 -13.40 -14.34 -4.83
N GLY A 72 -12.76 -13.99 -5.94
CA GLY A 72 -13.36 -13.13 -6.97
C GLY A 72 -14.60 -13.77 -7.61
N ALA A 73 -14.56 -15.08 -7.87
CA ALA A 73 -15.69 -15.83 -8.43
C ALA A 73 -16.90 -15.84 -7.48
N ALA A 74 -16.68 -16.04 -6.17
CA ALA A 74 -17.76 -16.02 -5.17
C ALA A 74 -18.48 -14.67 -5.08
N GLN A 75 -17.83 -13.58 -5.51
CA GLN A 75 -18.37 -12.22 -5.42
C GLN A 75 -19.02 -11.73 -6.73
N ASN A 76 -19.18 -12.61 -7.74
CA ASN A 76 -19.79 -12.30 -9.05
C ASN A 76 -19.20 -11.05 -9.75
N GLY A 77 -17.99 -10.64 -9.39
CA GLY A 77 -17.39 -9.38 -9.83
C GLY A 77 -16.17 -9.64 -10.70
N ALA A 78 -16.30 -9.44 -12.01
CA ALA A 78 -15.15 -9.36 -12.90
C ALA A 78 -14.44 -8.01 -12.70
N GLY A 79 -13.10 -8.01 -12.66
CA GLY A 79 -12.29 -6.78 -12.66
C GLY A 79 -12.19 -6.07 -11.31
N GLN A 80 -12.17 -6.82 -10.20
CA GLN A 80 -11.89 -6.27 -8.87
C GLN A 80 -10.55 -5.53 -8.85
N ARG A 81 -10.55 -4.36 -8.23
CA ARG A 81 -9.38 -3.49 -8.12
C ARG A 81 -8.66 -3.79 -6.81
N LEU A 82 -7.40 -4.21 -6.91
CA LEU A 82 -6.59 -4.63 -5.76
C LEU A 82 -5.42 -3.68 -5.54
N SER A 83 -5.22 -3.27 -4.29
CA SER A 83 -4.00 -2.63 -3.81
C SER A 83 -3.17 -3.65 -3.04
N MET A 84 -1.87 -3.74 -3.29
CA MET A 84 -0.99 -4.69 -2.60
C MET A 84 0.08 -3.97 -1.79
N ALA A 85 0.45 -4.54 -0.64
CA ALA A 85 1.62 -4.09 0.08
C ALA A 85 2.87 -4.75 -0.49
N LEU A 86 3.95 -3.99 -0.58
CA LEU A 86 5.27 -4.55 -0.73
C LEU A 86 5.81 -4.89 0.66
N PRO A 87 6.20 -6.15 0.94
CA PRO A 87 6.82 -6.53 2.20
C PRO A 87 8.06 -5.66 2.47
N LEU A 88 8.33 -5.35 3.74
CA LEU A 88 9.56 -4.66 4.13
C LEU A 88 10.82 -5.45 3.75
N THR A 89 10.74 -6.78 3.70
CA THR A 89 11.81 -7.65 3.19
C THR A 89 11.92 -7.52 1.67
N GLY A 90 12.96 -6.85 1.18
CA GLY A 90 13.15 -6.56 -0.25
C GLY A 90 12.77 -5.15 -0.69
N LEU A 91 12.48 -4.28 0.29
CA LEU A 91 12.41 -2.83 0.09
C LEU A 91 13.72 -2.20 0.58
N ALA A 92 14.27 -1.28 -0.22
CA ALA A 92 15.27 -0.33 0.23
C ALA A 92 14.60 1.04 0.44
N SER A 93 15.07 1.80 1.41
CA SER A 93 14.59 3.15 1.65
C SER A 93 15.69 4.02 2.20
N GLY A 94 15.62 5.31 1.93
CA GLY A 94 16.61 6.26 2.43
C GLY A 94 16.15 7.68 2.26
N GLN A 95 17.11 8.58 2.41
CA GLN A 95 16.87 10.01 2.37
C GLN A 95 18.06 10.69 1.69
N ILE A 96 17.77 11.61 0.78
CA ILE A 96 18.76 12.41 0.07
C ILE A 96 18.43 13.88 0.29
N GLU A 97 19.44 14.71 0.48
CA GLU A 97 19.29 16.17 0.56
C GLU A 97 19.72 16.78 -0.77
N PHE A 98 18.78 17.44 -1.45
CA PHE A 98 19.00 18.12 -2.71
C PHE A 98 19.05 19.64 -2.51
N PRO A 99 19.88 20.38 -3.26
CA PRO A 99 19.70 21.82 -3.41
C PRO A 99 18.25 22.19 -3.76
N ALA A 100 17.69 23.21 -3.09
CA ALA A 100 16.28 23.59 -3.26
C ALA A 100 15.92 24.08 -4.68
N GLN A 101 16.92 24.41 -5.50
CA GLN A 101 16.78 24.88 -6.87
C GLN A 101 16.80 23.75 -7.91
N LEU A 102 17.19 22.52 -7.52
CA LEU A 102 17.15 21.37 -8.43
C LEU A 102 15.71 21.01 -8.77
N SER A 103 15.52 20.59 -10.01
CA SER A 103 14.24 20.11 -10.53
C SER A 103 13.94 18.66 -10.09
N GLU A 104 12.66 18.28 -10.10
CA GLU A 104 12.25 16.91 -9.78
C GLU A 104 12.83 15.86 -10.76
N ASP A 105 13.06 16.25 -12.03
CA ASP A 105 13.68 15.36 -13.03
C ASP A 105 15.13 15.02 -12.66
N GLU A 106 15.87 15.98 -12.07
CA GLU A 106 17.23 15.76 -11.58
C GLU A 106 17.21 14.89 -10.31
N TRP A 107 16.22 15.05 -9.43
CA TRP A 107 16.06 14.17 -8.27
C TRP A 107 15.81 12.73 -8.70
N GLN A 108 15.04 12.52 -9.77
CA GLN A 108 14.70 11.18 -10.24
C GLN A 108 15.95 10.34 -10.58
N ALA A 109 16.93 10.93 -11.27
CA ALA A 109 18.15 10.23 -11.65
C ALA A 109 18.99 9.84 -10.42
N GLU A 110 19.14 10.77 -9.48
CA GLU A 110 19.91 10.53 -8.24
C GLU A 110 19.22 9.53 -7.32
N VAL A 111 17.90 9.62 -7.16
CA VAL A 111 17.13 8.63 -6.40
C VAL A 111 17.23 7.24 -7.04
N GLN A 112 17.22 7.14 -8.37
CA GLN A 112 17.38 5.86 -9.06
C GLN A 112 18.74 5.23 -8.75
N LEU A 113 19.82 6.02 -8.78
CA LEU A 113 21.17 5.55 -8.50
C LEU A 113 21.32 5.12 -7.03
N GLU A 114 20.77 5.89 -6.10
CA GLU A 114 20.80 5.54 -4.68
C GLU A 114 20.02 4.25 -4.41
N ALA A 115 18.81 4.13 -4.97
CA ALA A 115 17.99 2.93 -4.83
C ALA A 115 18.67 1.69 -5.46
N SER A 116 19.31 1.85 -6.62
CA SER A 116 20.01 0.75 -7.30
C SER A 116 21.21 0.27 -6.49
N GLN A 117 22.01 1.20 -5.94
CA GLN A 117 23.13 0.89 -5.06
C GLN A 117 22.67 0.18 -3.79
N ALA A 118 21.63 0.71 -3.13
CA ALA A 118 21.09 0.11 -1.90
C ALA A 118 20.54 -1.30 -2.11
N LEU A 119 20.03 -1.61 -3.31
CA LEU A 119 19.51 -2.93 -3.67
C LEU A 119 20.58 -3.85 -4.28
N GLY A 120 21.76 -3.34 -4.65
CA GLY A 120 22.77 -4.09 -5.38
C GLY A 120 22.30 -4.54 -6.76
N LEU A 121 21.48 -3.72 -7.44
CA LEU A 121 20.89 -3.99 -8.75
C LEU A 121 21.29 -2.91 -9.76
N GLU A 122 21.10 -3.20 -11.05
CA GLU A 122 21.29 -2.18 -12.08
C GLU A 122 20.18 -1.11 -12.01
N PRO A 123 20.44 0.15 -12.42
CA PRO A 123 19.45 1.22 -12.40
C PRO A 123 18.15 0.87 -13.16
N ASP A 124 18.24 0.13 -14.25
CA ASP A 124 17.08 -0.30 -15.02
C ASP A 124 16.40 -1.56 -14.49
N GLU A 125 16.88 -2.14 -13.39
CA GLU A 125 16.27 -3.27 -12.69
C GLU A 125 15.49 -2.86 -11.43
N VAL A 126 15.49 -1.57 -11.07
CA VAL A 126 14.79 -1.05 -9.88
C VAL A 126 13.53 -0.24 -10.22
N ASN A 127 12.49 -0.41 -9.41
CA ASN A 127 11.37 0.53 -9.31
C ASN A 127 11.56 1.35 -8.04
N PHE A 128 11.31 2.65 -8.12
CA PHE A 128 11.44 3.56 -6.98
C PHE A 128 10.36 4.63 -7.02
N ASP A 129 10.11 5.22 -5.86
CA ASP A 129 9.26 6.40 -5.67
C ASP A 129 9.90 7.30 -4.62
N PHE A 130 9.58 8.59 -4.66
CA PHE A 130 10.13 9.55 -3.72
C PHE A 130 9.13 10.64 -3.35
N GLN A 131 9.30 11.15 -2.13
CA GLN A 131 8.47 12.21 -1.58
C GLN A 131 9.37 13.30 -0.98
N PRO A 132 9.31 14.55 -1.48
CA PRO A 132 9.96 15.66 -0.82
C PRO A 132 9.26 15.99 0.50
N GLU A 133 10.04 16.34 1.52
CA GLU A 133 9.50 16.95 2.73
C GLU A 133 8.85 18.31 2.40
N PRO A 134 7.86 18.74 3.22
CA PRO A 134 7.23 20.04 3.05
C PRO A 134 8.27 21.17 3.00
N ALA A 135 8.09 22.11 2.06
CA ALA A 135 9.04 23.20 1.87
C ALA A 135 9.19 24.01 3.16
N SER A 136 10.40 24.02 3.73
CA SER A 136 10.71 24.71 5.00
C SER A 136 11.42 26.06 4.79
N GLY A 137 11.43 26.59 3.56
CA GLY A 137 12.22 27.78 3.21
C GLY A 137 13.75 27.55 3.26
N ALA A 138 14.19 26.32 3.50
CA ALA A 138 15.59 25.94 3.56
C ALA A 138 16.25 25.92 2.16
N LEU A 139 17.57 26.10 2.14
CA LEU A 139 18.40 26.00 0.92
C LEU A 139 18.52 24.57 0.38
N VAL A 140 18.17 23.58 1.21
CA VAL A 140 18.11 22.17 0.85
C VAL A 140 16.69 21.65 1.01
N ARG A 141 16.32 20.74 0.13
CA ARG A 141 15.11 19.94 0.22
C ARG A 141 15.49 18.51 0.50
N ARG A 142 14.91 17.99 1.57
CA ARG A 142 15.03 16.61 1.96
C ARG A 142 14.00 15.78 1.19
N VAL A 143 14.46 14.71 0.56
CA VAL A 143 13.64 13.80 -0.22
C VAL A 143 13.78 12.40 0.38
N GLN A 144 12.66 11.84 0.80
CA GLN A 144 12.57 10.45 1.23
C GLN A 144 12.31 9.59 0.00
N TRP A 145 12.99 8.46 -0.11
CA TRP A 145 12.81 7.55 -1.23
C TRP A 145 12.60 6.11 -0.75
N VAL A 146 11.91 5.35 -1.60
CA VAL A 146 11.71 3.91 -1.44
C VAL A 146 11.96 3.23 -2.78
N GLY A 147 12.59 2.06 -2.74
CA GLY A 147 13.00 1.30 -3.93
C GLY A 147 12.78 -0.20 -3.74
N CYS A 148 12.53 -0.90 -4.83
CA CYS A 148 12.44 -2.36 -4.88
C CYS A 148 12.86 -2.91 -6.24
N ALA A 149 13.11 -4.21 -6.31
CA ALA A 149 13.36 -4.89 -7.58
C ALA A 149 12.13 -4.80 -8.50
N LYS A 150 12.36 -4.56 -9.81
CA LYS A 150 11.30 -4.55 -10.82
C LYS A 150 10.56 -5.88 -10.92
N THR A 151 11.26 -6.99 -10.66
CA THR A 151 10.73 -8.35 -10.67
C THR A 151 9.55 -8.50 -9.71
N HIS A 152 9.64 -7.98 -8.47
CA HIS A 152 8.54 -8.03 -7.50
C HIS A 152 7.24 -7.40 -8.04
N ILE A 153 7.35 -6.24 -8.68
CA ILE A 153 6.19 -5.56 -9.27
C ILE A 153 5.65 -6.34 -10.47
N ALA A 154 6.51 -6.96 -11.27
CA ALA A 154 6.12 -7.81 -12.39
C ALA A 154 5.38 -9.08 -11.92
N GLU A 155 5.84 -9.68 -10.83
CA GLU A 155 5.21 -10.84 -10.19
C GLU A 155 3.82 -10.50 -9.64
N PHE A 156 3.67 -9.37 -8.95
CA PHE A 156 2.35 -8.90 -8.48
C PHE A 156 1.39 -8.65 -9.65
N LYS A 157 1.85 -8.01 -10.72
CA LYS A 157 1.04 -7.81 -11.94
C LYS A 157 0.63 -9.14 -12.56
N THR A 158 1.54 -10.11 -12.61
CA THR A 158 1.27 -11.43 -13.18
C THR A 158 0.28 -12.22 -12.33
N CYS A 159 0.50 -12.28 -11.02
CA CYS A 159 -0.36 -12.95 -10.04
C CYS A 159 -1.80 -12.40 -10.06
N THR A 160 -1.96 -11.08 -9.94
CA THR A 160 -3.28 -10.44 -9.91
C THR A 160 -4.04 -10.61 -11.23
N ARG A 161 -3.35 -10.43 -12.38
CA ARG A 161 -3.94 -10.65 -13.70
C ARG A 161 -4.39 -12.11 -13.87
N ALA A 162 -3.58 -13.07 -13.45
CA ALA A 162 -3.94 -14.50 -13.49
C ALA A 162 -5.16 -14.82 -12.60
N ALA A 163 -5.42 -14.04 -11.55
CA ALA A 163 -6.61 -14.15 -10.73
C ALA A 163 -7.86 -13.50 -11.36
N GLY A 164 -7.73 -12.72 -12.45
CA GLY A 164 -8.81 -11.89 -13.00
C GLY A 164 -9.01 -10.55 -12.27
N TRP A 165 -8.05 -10.15 -11.43
CA TRP A 165 -8.04 -8.89 -10.69
C TRP A 165 -7.16 -7.87 -11.40
N ARG A 166 -7.41 -6.59 -11.14
CA ARG A 166 -6.60 -5.48 -11.64
C ARG A 166 -5.79 -4.90 -10.49
N LEU A 167 -4.47 -5.09 -10.53
CA LEU A 167 -3.55 -4.40 -9.63
C LEU A 167 -3.65 -2.89 -9.89
N VAL A 168 -4.07 -2.16 -8.87
CA VAL A 168 -4.17 -0.70 -8.91
C VAL A 168 -2.88 -0.08 -8.44
N THR A 169 -2.35 -0.49 -7.30
CA THR A 169 -1.18 0.14 -6.66
C THR A 169 -0.41 -0.88 -5.85
N VAL A 170 0.88 -0.63 -5.72
CA VAL A 170 1.76 -1.29 -4.76
C VAL A 170 2.39 -0.20 -3.90
N GLU A 171 2.41 -0.36 -2.58
CA GLU A 171 3.06 0.61 -1.68
C GLU A 171 3.67 -0.09 -0.46
N PRO A 172 4.62 0.55 0.25
CA PRO A 172 5.17 0.01 1.50
C PRO A 172 4.09 -0.19 2.57
N GLU A 173 4.22 -1.25 3.37
CA GLU A 173 3.27 -1.58 4.45
C GLU A 173 3.05 -0.43 5.42
N LEU A 174 4.11 0.30 5.75
CA LEU A 174 4.07 1.42 6.70
C LEU A 174 3.17 2.56 6.21
N HIS A 175 3.19 2.87 4.91
CA HIS A 175 2.37 3.93 4.33
C HIS A 175 0.88 3.56 4.37
N ALA A 176 0.56 2.31 4.04
CA ALA A 176 -0.79 1.80 4.14
C ALA A 176 -1.28 1.77 5.60
N ALA A 177 -0.46 1.26 6.53
CA ALA A 177 -0.79 1.23 7.95
C ALA A 177 -1.06 2.64 8.49
N ARG A 178 -0.22 3.62 8.15
CA ARG A 178 -0.39 5.02 8.55
C ARG A 178 -1.72 5.58 8.06
N ARG A 179 -2.07 5.32 6.79
CA ARG A 179 -3.36 5.71 6.20
C ARG A 179 -4.54 5.09 6.94
N ALA A 180 -4.49 3.79 7.21
CA ALA A 180 -5.53 3.09 7.95
C ALA A 180 -5.70 3.64 9.36
N ALA A 181 -4.59 3.80 10.09
CA ALA A 181 -4.59 4.28 11.47
C ALA A 181 -5.13 5.71 11.60
N ALA A 182 -4.79 6.59 10.65
CA ALA A 182 -5.32 7.95 10.61
C ALA A 182 -6.84 7.98 10.33
N ALA A 183 -7.34 7.04 9.52
CA ALA A 183 -8.75 6.94 9.16
C ALA A 183 -9.60 6.14 10.17
N LEU A 184 -9.00 5.28 10.99
CA LEU A 184 -9.69 4.33 11.86
C LEU A 184 -10.53 5.05 12.95
N GLN A 185 -11.82 4.74 13.00
CA GLN A 185 -12.70 5.24 14.04
C GLN A 185 -12.34 4.65 15.41
N GLY A 186 -12.17 5.52 16.41
CA GLY A 186 -11.64 5.17 17.73
C GLY A 186 -10.11 5.02 17.79
N GLY A 187 -9.41 5.23 16.68
CA GLY A 187 -7.94 5.21 16.60
C GLY A 187 -7.35 3.81 16.77
N LEU A 188 -6.02 3.73 16.93
CA LEU A 188 -5.31 2.44 17.05
C LEU A 188 -5.82 1.56 18.22
N HIS A 189 -6.36 2.17 19.28
CA HIS A 189 -6.92 1.40 20.40
C HIS A 189 -8.11 0.52 20.00
N SER A 190 -8.90 0.92 19.00
CA SER A 190 -9.98 0.08 18.45
C SER A 190 -9.46 -1.24 17.90
N MET A 191 -8.20 -1.33 17.46
CA MET A 191 -7.63 -2.58 16.98
C MET A 191 -7.54 -3.65 18.07
N LEU A 192 -7.39 -3.23 19.33
CA LEU A 192 -7.23 -4.12 20.47
C LEU A 192 -8.55 -4.44 21.15
N THR A 193 -9.58 -3.62 20.93
CA THR A 193 -10.86 -3.69 21.67
C THR A 193 -12.05 -4.07 20.80
N GLN A 194 -11.89 -4.08 19.48
CA GLN A 194 -12.97 -4.40 18.54
C GLN A 194 -12.51 -5.45 17.52
N PRO A 195 -13.37 -6.41 17.15
CA PRO A 195 -13.06 -7.34 16.08
C PRO A 195 -12.90 -6.60 14.76
N THR A 196 -12.02 -7.10 13.88
CA THR A 196 -11.67 -6.46 12.60
C THR A 196 -12.89 -6.15 11.72
N GLN A 197 -13.93 -6.99 11.76
CA GLN A 197 -15.18 -6.81 11.03
C GLN A 197 -15.99 -5.57 11.45
N ASP A 198 -15.75 -5.03 12.65
CA ASP A 198 -16.45 -3.85 13.15
C ASP A 198 -15.65 -2.56 12.96
N TRP A 199 -14.43 -2.67 12.43
CA TRP A 199 -13.62 -1.51 12.10
C TRP A 199 -14.28 -0.68 11.01
N GLN A 200 -14.30 0.63 11.26
CA GLN A 200 -14.85 1.64 10.38
C GLN A 200 -13.80 2.73 10.15
N PHE A 201 -13.77 3.24 8.93
CA PHE A 201 -12.76 4.18 8.46
C PHE A 201 -13.42 5.42 7.90
N ARG A 202 -12.96 6.58 8.34
CA ARG A 202 -13.38 7.87 7.80
C ARG A 202 -12.74 8.06 6.42
N LEU A 203 -13.56 8.43 5.44
CA LEU A 203 -13.14 8.76 4.07
C LEU A 203 -12.88 10.27 3.89
N SER A 204 -12.89 11.05 4.97
CA SER A 204 -12.92 12.51 4.93
C SER A 204 -11.73 13.10 4.15
N THR A 205 -12.05 14.08 3.30
CA THR A 205 -11.11 14.90 2.52
C THR A 205 -10.69 16.17 3.25
N ASP A 206 -11.19 16.42 4.47
CA ASP A 206 -10.95 17.66 5.20
C ASP A 206 -10.00 17.45 6.40
N PRO A 207 -8.79 18.04 6.38
CA PRO A 207 -7.85 17.96 7.51
C PRO A 207 -8.39 18.63 8.78
N ALA A 208 -9.37 19.54 8.70
CA ALA A 208 -9.90 20.26 9.87
C ALA A 208 -10.78 19.39 10.79
N THR A 209 -11.41 18.34 10.25
CA THR A 209 -12.28 17.42 11.02
C THR A 209 -11.54 16.20 11.57
N THR A 210 -10.30 15.97 11.13
CA THR A 210 -9.50 14.81 11.52
C THR A 210 -8.62 15.15 12.73
N ARG A 211 -9.23 15.50 13.87
CA ARG A 211 -8.53 15.73 15.15
C ARG A 211 -8.07 14.45 15.85
N THR A 212 -7.78 13.39 15.09
CA THR A 212 -7.05 12.23 15.63
C THR A 212 -5.56 12.55 15.54
N VAL A 213 -4.89 12.59 16.69
CA VAL A 213 -3.43 12.70 16.76
C VAL A 213 -2.86 11.58 15.89
N ALA A 214 -2.10 11.94 14.86
CA ALA A 214 -1.45 10.94 14.01
C ALA A 214 -0.59 10.04 14.91
N PRO A 215 -0.69 8.71 14.77
CA PRO A 215 0.09 7.80 15.59
C PRO A 215 1.58 8.06 15.35
N THR A 216 2.38 7.96 16.41
CA THR A 216 3.83 7.95 16.27
C THR A 216 4.27 6.73 15.48
N ASP A 217 5.39 6.82 14.77
CA ASP A 217 5.90 5.69 13.99
C ASP A 217 6.18 4.46 14.88
N ALA A 218 6.65 4.66 16.11
CA ALA A 218 6.83 3.58 17.07
C ALA A 218 5.50 2.88 17.44
N ALA A 219 4.44 3.64 17.70
CA ALA A 219 3.12 3.07 18.00
C ALA A 219 2.54 2.34 16.78
N LEU A 220 2.79 2.87 15.57
CA LEU A 220 2.34 2.25 14.34
C LEU A 220 3.05 0.94 14.06
N LEU A 221 4.38 0.89 14.22
CA LEU A 221 5.17 -0.34 14.09
C LEU A 221 4.72 -1.40 15.11
N GLN A 222 4.45 -0.99 16.35
CA GLN A 222 3.91 -1.89 17.37
C GLN A 222 2.52 -2.44 16.98
N ALA A 223 1.65 -1.61 16.40
CA ALA A 223 0.34 -2.04 15.91
C ALA A 223 0.46 -3.00 14.72
N MET A 224 1.40 -2.75 13.79
CA MET A 224 1.68 -3.64 12.67
C MET A 224 2.23 -5.01 13.10
N ALA A 225 3.00 -5.05 14.19
CA ALA A 225 3.50 -6.30 14.76
C ALA A 225 2.42 -7.12 15.50
N SER A 226 1.22 -6.56 15.72
CA SER A 226 0.12 -7.27 16.37
C SER A 226 -0.52 -8.32 15.45
N PRO A 227 -1.28 -9.31 15.99
CA PRO A 227 -1.96 -10.32 15.17
C PRO A 227 -2.93 -9.76 14.11
N VAL A 228 -3.46 -8.55 14.34
CA VAL A 228 -4.38 -7.86 13.42
C VAL A 228 -3.67 -6.79 12.57
N GLY A 229 -2.36 -6.63 12.74
CA GLY A 229 -1.54 -5.69 11.99
C GLY A 229 -1.62 -5.85 10.47
N PRO A 230 -1.52 -7.07 9.91
CA PRO A 230 -1.72 -7.29 8.47
C PRO A 230 -3.10 -6.83 7.97
N CYS A 231 -4.15 -6.98 8.78
CA CYS A 231 -5.49 -6.47 8.43
C CYS A 231 -5.53 -4.94 8.43
N LEU A 232 -4.80 -4.27 9.33
CA LEU A 232 -4.68 -2.81 9.32
C LEU A 232 -3.99 -2.34 8.02
N VAL A 233 -2.88 -2.97 7.65
CA VAL A 233 -2.16 -2.66 6.40
C VAL A 233 -3.08 -2.89 5.20
N ALA A 234 -3.74 -4.05 5.12
CA ALA A 234 -4.68 -4.37 4.06
C ALA A 234 -5.87 -3.39 3.99
N ALA A 235 -6.42 -2.95 5.12
CA ALA A 235 -7.45 -1.92 5.14
C ALA A 235 -6.93 -0.59 4.59
N GLY A 236 -5.70 -0.20 4.95
CA GLY A 236 -5.04 1.00 4.44
C GLY A 236 -4.87 1.01 2.92
N LEU A 237 -4.50 -0.14 2.37
CA LEU A 237 -4.42 -0.37 0.93
C LEU A 237 -5.80 -0.28 0.26
N ALA A 238 -6.82 -0.87 0.88
CA ALA A 238 -8.20 -0.87 0.38
C ALA A 238 -8.80 0.55 0.33
N LEU A 239 -8.45 1.42 1.28
CA LEU A 239 -8.91 2.82 1.32
C LEU A 239 -8.50 3.62 0.08
N LYS A 240 -7.46 3.20 -0.65
CA LYS A 240 -7.05 3.86 -1.91
C LYS A 240 -8.08 3.79 -3.03
N ALA A 241 -9.13 2.99 -2.86
CA ALA A 241 -10.28 3.02 -3.77
C ALA A 241 -11.01 4.38 -3.79
N TRP A 242 -10.84 5.20 -2.75
CA TRP A 242 -11.55 6.48 -2.56
C TRP A 242 -10.64 7.69 -2.30
N SER A 243 -9.32 7.52 -2.39
CA SER A 243 -8.32 8.60 -2.21
C SER A 243 -7.89 9.22 -3.52
#